data_AF-A0A816H717-F1
#
_entry.id   AF-A0A816H717-F1
#
_cell.length_a   1.000
_cell.length_b   1.000
_cell.length_c   1.000
_cell.angle_alpha   90.00
_cell.angle_beta   90.00
_cell.angle_gamma   90.00
#
_symmetry.space_group_name_H-M   'P 1'
#
loop_
_entity.id
_entity.type
_entity.pdbx_description
1 polymer ?
#
loop_
_entity_poly.entity_id
_entity_poly.type
_entity_poly.pdbx_seq_one_letter_code
_entity_poly.pdbx_strand_id
1 'polypeptide(L)'
;GNYESNPSIYGWGANGYGISNGMFAQRTFTNKSAGVICFVLMLNCDEHKLNIINENTNERGELNVDTNHTPFPWCLFVQISRMGGCVSLVHPPSLTFKLFLPSAMPMAPSTIKTLEHPIIDSETTDPQLTSALELWRQEAYRMIDHYCEKKREEFIELRHEQQTAVKPTTMQSIFSPLTIDNDKIYFRSNRSASKNILPFQKIGTEALLEQNHGCIAANEQHFLIIQADILFLYKHSWPPIRGLPWTYGEIYDMFWCSALDQFILISEQHLLVFDAKTAQLSPLLLPDNPETINFYGGTCIGNVLYLFTWGWGSSIHVYEIRSMLELKRVYQSPFPCTTDELIMHCTSNYQALAMVIKTCQDEIYLNLYSPTNMERFWSLKLDLVAGHRNIRCCSVNDNDWMVISPDSSSLIHISAEGELVNKITYDPVPWYGIS
;
A
#
# COMPACT_ATOMS: atom_id res chain seq x y z
N GLY A 1 20.02 -36.14 -2.59
CA GLY A 1 18.92 -36.11 -1.62
C GLY A 1 17.63 -36.01 -2.40
N ASN A 2 16.67 -36.88 -2.11
CA ASN A 2 15.34 -36.84 -2.72
C ASN A 2 14.62 -35.59 -2.21
N TYR A 3 14.24 -34.68 -3.11
CA TYR A 3 13.38 -33.55 -2.80
C TYR A 3 11.94 -33.98 -3.06
N GLU A 4 11.18 -34.21 -1.98
CA GLU A 4 9.73 -34.39 -2.03
C GLU A 4 9.03 -33.02 -1.98
N SER A 5 8.21 -32.77 -3.01
CA SER A 5 7.03 -31.91 -3.06
C SER A 5 7.03 -30.59 -2.27
N ASN A 6 7.72 -29.58 -2.81
CA ASN A 6 7.14 -28.25 -3.00
C ASN A 6 8.02 -27.49 -4.02
N PRO A 7 7.52 -27.13 -5.22
CA PRO A 7 8.33 -26.39 -6.17
C PRO A 7 8.55 -24.98 -5.64
N SER A 8 9.76 -24.68 -5.16
CA SER A 8 10.20 -23.29 -5.09
C SER A 8 10.28 -22.76 -6.53
N ILE A 9 9.59 -21.65 -6.80
CA ILE A 9 9.30 -21.09 -8.13
C ILE A 9 10.51 -20.41 -8.78
N TYR A 10 11.72 -20.88 -8.50
CA TYR A 10 12.96 -20.30 -9.03
C TYR A 10 13.79 -21.39 -9.70
N GLY A 11 14.14 -21.17 -10.97
CA GLY A 11 14.94 -22.07 -11.78
C GLY A 11 16.24 -21.40 -12.24
N TRP A 12 17.36 -22.10 -12.09
CA TRP A 12 18.67 -21.73 -12.62
C TRP A 12 19.48 -22.98 -12.97
N GLY A 13 20.49 -22.81 -13.82
CA GLY A 13 21.42 -23.88 -14.13
C GLY A 13 22.69 -23.40 -14.82
N ALA A 14 23.82 -24.03 -14.50
CA ALA A 14 25.13 -23.82 -15.09
C ALA A 14 25.80 -25.19 -15.34
N ASN A 15 26.66 -25.29 -16.36
CA ASN A 15 27.36 -26.51 -16.80
C ASN A 15 26.46 -27.63 -17.37
N GLY A 16 25.57 -27.31 -18.29
CA GLY A 16 24.80 -28.32 -19.06
C GLY A 16 23.57 -28.88 -18.36
N TYR A 17 23.13 -28.21 -17.28
CA TYR A 17 21.91 -28.52 -16.55
C TYR A 17 21.07 -27.26 -16.48
N GLY A 18 19.76 -27.38 -16.71
CA GLY A 18 18.77 -26.32 -16.49
C GLY A 18 17.70 -26.83 -15.53
N ILE A 19 17.25 -25.98 -14.61
CA ILE A 19 16.08 -26.26 -13.77
C ILE A 19 15.03 -25.20 -14.08
N SER A 20 13.81 -25.61 -14.36
CA SER A 20 12.65 -24.72 -14.57
C SER A 20 11.44 -25.29 -13.86
N ASN A 21 10.74 -24.46 -13.07
CA ASN A 21 9.54 -24.86 -12.32
C ASN A 21 9.76 -26.10 -11.44
N GLY A 22 10.93 -26.20 -10.80
CA GLY A 22 11.30 -27.36 -9.98
C GLY A 22 11.62 -28.64 -10.77
N MET A 23 11.58 -28.62 -12.10
CA MET A 23 11.95 -29.76 -12.94
C MET A 23 13.39 -29.65 -13.46
N PHE A 24 14.14 -30.74 -13.32
CA PHE A 24 15.52 -30.87 -13.78
C PHE A 24 15.57 -31.31 -15.24
N ALA A 25 16.20 -30.53 -16.11
CA ALA A 25 16.44 -30.87 -17.51
C ALA A 25 17.94 -30.83 -17.81
N GLN A 26 18.52 -31.99 -18.13
CA GLN A 26 19.89 -32.07 -18.61
C GLN A 26 19.93 -31.62 -20.08
N ARG A 27 20.60 -30.49 -20.36
CA ARG A 27 20.85 -30.00 -21.72
C ARG A 27 22.34 -29.93 -21.95
N THR A 28 22.89 -30.97 -22.58
CA THR A 28 24.29 -30.98 -23.00
C THR A 28 24.47 -30.07 -24.21
N PHE A 29 24.96 -28.85 -23.99
CA PHE A 29 25.56 -28.05 -25.05
C PHE A 29 26.90 -28.70 -25.43
N THR A 30 27.13 -28.95 -26.73
CA THR A 30 28.35 -29.65 -27.13
C THR A 30 29.55 -28.71 -27.05
N ASN A 31 30.43 -28.95 -26.08
CA ASN A 31 31.59 -28.11 -25.81
C ASN A 31 32.72 -28.46 -26.79
N LYS A 32 32.64 -27.94 -28.02
CA LYS A 32 33.53 -28.35 -29.12
C LYS A 32 34.80 -27.49 -29.31
N SER A 33 35.04 -26.46 -28.51
CA SER A 33 36.20 -25.58 -28.70
C SER A 33 36.80 -25.07 -27.39
N ALA A 34 38.13 -25.12 -27.28
CA ALA A 34 38.93 -24.64 -26.14
C ALA A 34 39.02 -23.09 -26.04
N GLY A 35 37.97 -22.37 -26.44
CA GLY A 35 37.92 -20.90 -26.51
C GLY A 35 36.89 -20.28 -25.58
N VAL A 36 36.90 -18.95 -25.50
CA VAL A 36 35.92 -18.13 -24.78
C VAL A 36 34.52 -18.46 -25.29
N ILE A 37 33.66 -19.01 -24.44
CA ILE A 37 32.28 -19.34 -24.83
C ILE A 37 31.43 -18.09 -24.68
N CYS A 38 30.78 -17.68 -25.76
CA CYS A 38 29.86 -16.55 -25.74
C CYS A 38 28.41 -17.01 -25.76
N PHE A 39 27.61 -16.51 -24.82
CA PHE A 39 26.18 -16.75 -24.77
C PHE A 39 25.40 -15.45 -24.90
N VAL A 40 24.40 -15.46 -25.75
CA VAL A 40 23.36 -14.44 -25.86
C VAL A 40 22.14 -14.97 -25.15
N LEU A 41 21.64 -14.29 -24.14
CA LEU A 41 20.27 -14.52 -23.68
C LEU A 41 19.37 -13.50 -24.42
N MET A 42 18.09 -13.78 -24.58
CA MET A 42 17.12 -12.81 -25.09
C MET A 42 15.82 -13.06 -24.35
N LEU A 43 15.42 -12.13 -23.48
CA LEU A 43 14.13 -12.24 -22.81
C LEU A 43 13.09 -11.50 -23.65
N ASN A 44 12.11 -12.26 -24.14
CA ASN A 44 10.92 -11.72 -24.77
C ASN A 44 9.81 -11.69 -23.72
N CYS A 45 9.51 -10.49 -23.22
CA CYS A 45 8.49 -10.28 -22.18
C CYS A 45 7.08 -10.52 -22.71
N ASP A 46 6.82 -10.21 -23.98
CA ASP A 46 5.51 -10.36 -24.62
C ASP A 46 5.17 -11.83 -24.88
N GLU A 47 6.18 -12.63 -25.23
CA GLU A 47 6.02 -14.07 -25.47
C GLU A 47 6.28 -14.94 -24.23
N HIS A 48 6.70 -14.32 -23.12
CA HIS A 48 7.07 -15.02 -21.89
C HIS A 48 8.16 -16.08 -22.11
N LYS A 49 9.21 -15.72 -22.87
CA LYS A 49 10.26 -16.66 -23.28
C LYS A 49 11.66 -16.09 -23.10
N LEU A 50 12.58 -16.90 -22.57
CA LEU A 50 14.01 -16.63 -22.57
C LEU A 50 14.70 -17.52 -23.61
N ASN A 51 15.26 -16.89 -24.63
CA ASN A 51 16.15 -17.54 -25.59
C ASN A 51 17.59 -17.49 -25.09
N ILE A 52 18.37 -18.53 -25.39
CA ILE A 52 19.78 -18.69 -25.05
C ILE A 52 20.48 -19.14 -26.32
N ILE A 53 21.42 -18.37 -26.84
CA ILE A 53 22.16 -18.68 -28.06
C ILE A 53 23.63 -18.77 -27.69
N ASN A 54 24.27 -19.89 -27.99
CA ASN A 54 25.72 -19.98 -27.94
C ASN A 54 26.28 -19.35 -29.22
N GLU A 55 26.96 -18.21 -29.16
CA GLU A 55 27.46 -17.53 -30.37
C GLU A 55 28.55 -18.32 -31.09
N ASN A 56 29.28 -19.18 -30.36
CA ASN A 56 30.37 -19.95 -30.93
C ASN A 56 29.86 -21.11 -31.78
N THR A 57 28.74 -21.72 -31.39
CA THR A 57 28.16 -22.90 -32.05
C THR A 57 26.85 -22.59 -32.78
N ASN A 58 26.28 -21.41 -32.55
CA ASN A 58 24.93 -20.99 -32.95
C ASN A 58 23.80 -21.92 -32.44
N GLU A 59 24.08 -22.77 -31.46
CA GLU A 59 23.09 -23.61 -30.79
C GLU A 59 22.11 -22.73 -30.00
N ARG A 60 20.81 -22.97 -30.15
CA ARG A 60 19.73 -22.20 -29.51
C ARG A 60 18.98 -23.06 -28.50
N GLY A 61 18.75 -22.51 -27.32
CA GLY A 61 17.87 -23.03 -26.30
C GLY A 61 16.75 -22.03 -26.01
N GLU A 62 15.53 -22.52 -25.84
CA GLU A 62 14.40 -21.72 -25.38
C GLU A 62 13.94 -22.22 -24.01
N LEU A 63 13.48 -21.28 -23.18
CA LEU A 63 12.89 -21.50 -21.87
C LEU A 63 11.59 -20.68 -21.76
N ASN A 64 10.48 -21.32 -21.42
CA ASN A 64 9.26 -20.60 -21.07
C ASN A 64 9.41 -19.98 -19.66
N VAL A 65 8.98 -18.74 -19.51
CA VAL A 65 9.01 -17.98 -18.26
C VAL A 65 7.57 -17.84 -17.77
N ASP A 66 7.28 -18.25 -16.55
CA ASP A 66 5.94 -18.06 -15.98
C ASP A 66 5.83 -16.70 -15.30
N THR A 67 5.12 -15.79 -15.95
CA THR A 67 4.95 -14.40 -15.49
C THR A 67 3.75 -14.23 -14.56
N ASN A 68 2.89 -15.25 -14.41
CA ASN A 68 1.71 -15.17 -13.54
C ASN A 68 2.08 -15.17 -12.06
N HIS A 69 3.31 -15.58 -11.73
CA HIS A 69 3.80 -15.72 -10.36
C HIS A 69 4.91 -14.73 -9.98
N THR A 70 5.25 -13.78 -10.87
CA THR A 70 6.31 -12.79 -10.64
C THR A 70 5.88 -11.39 -11.10
N PRO A 71 5.26 -10.57 -10.22
CA PRO A 71 5.02 -9.17 -10.55
C PRO A 71 6.35 -8.42 -10.71
N PHE A 72 6.42 -7.52 -11.70
CA PHE A 72 7.59 -6.71 -11.98
C PHE A 72 8.06 -5.90 -10.75
N PRO A 73 9.38 -5.64 -10.60
CA PRO A 73 10.47 -5.98 -11.53
C PRO A 73 11.05 -7.40 -11.35
N TRP A 74 11.45 -8.04 -12.46
CA TRP A 74 12.19 -9.30 -12.42
C TRP A 74 13.68 -9.09 -12.18
N CYS A 75 14.28 -9.94 -11.36
CA CYS A 75 15.74 -10.04 -11.23
C CYS A 75 16.20 -11.39 -11.80
N LEU A 76 17.04 -11.36 -12.84
CA LEU A 76 17.71 -12.56 -13.34
C LEU A 76 19.05 -12.74 -12.61
N PHE A 77 19.13 -13.76 -11.75
CA PHE A 77 20.38 -14.14 -11.09
C PHE A 77 21.06 -15.26 -11.88
N VAL A 78 22.24 -14.96 -12.46
CA VAL A 78 23.06 -15.95 -13.16
C VAL A 78 24.21 -16.37 -12.25
N GLN A 79 24.09 -17.54 -11.61
CA GLN A 79 25.18 -18.11 -10.83
C GLN A 79 26.06 -19.01 -11.72
N ILE A 80 27.30 -18.59 -11.98
CA ILE A 80 28.27 -19.38 -12.73
C ILE A 80 29.21 -20.05 -11.73
N SER A 81 29.10 -21.37 -11.59
CA SER A 81 30.03 -22.13 -10.75
C SER A 81 31.38 -22.27 -11.44
N ARG A 82 32.43 -21.72 -10.79
CA ARG A 82 33.88 -21.91 -11.03
C ARG A 82 34.66 -20.92 -11.90
N MET A 83 34.16 -19.75 -12.29
CA MET A 83 35.03 -18.69 -12.82
C MET A 83 34.50 -17.31 -12.46
N GLY A 84 35.40 -16.39 -12.09
CA GLY A 84 35.07 -14.98 -11.86
C GLY A 84 34.53 -14.36 -13.14
N GLY A 85 33.23 -14.09 -13.17
CA GLY A 85 32.55 -13.39 -14.24
C GLY A 85 31.66 -12.31 -13.65
N CYS A 86 31.62 -11.14 -14.29
CA CYS A 86 30.72 -10.06 -13.95
C CYS A 86 29.49 -10.11 -14.88
N VAL A 87 28.32 -9.81 -14.32
CA VAL A 87 27.06 -9.64 -15.06
C VAL A 87 26.76 -8.15 -15.14
N SER A 88 26.42 -7.64 -16.33
CA SER A 88 25.96 -6.26 -16.56
C SER A 88 24.64 -6.29 -17.36
N LEU A 89 23.73 -5.36 -17.06
CA LEU A 89 22.27 -5.41 -17.29
C LEU A 89 21.69 -4.17 -18.04
N VAL A 90 21.70 -4.09 -19.38
CA VAL A 90 21.22 -2.89 -20.16
C VAL A 90 19.92 -3.19 -20.92
N HIS A 91 19.03 -2.20 -21.06
CA HIS A 91 17.75 -2.20 -21.83
C HIS A 91 17.81 -1.16 -22.99
N PRO A 92 17.24 -1.29 -24.24
CA PRO A 92 15.83 -1.61 -24.62
C PRO A 92 15.63 -2.49 -25.92
N PRO A 93 14.49 -2.40 -26.65
CA PRO A 93 13.27 -3.22 -26.60
C PRO A 93 13.31 -4.53 -27.42
N SER A 94 14.49 -5.01 -27.81
CA SER A 94 14.69 -6.33 -28.42
C SER A 94 16.06 -6.82 -27.98
N LEU A 95 16.10 -7.67 -26.95
CA LEU A 95 17.35 -8.01 -26.28
C LEU A 95 18.15 -9.06 -27.05
N THR A 96 19.45 -8.84 -27.20
CA THR A 96 20.47 -9.82 -27.58
C THR A 96 21.66 -9.54 -26.66
N PHE A 97 21.88 -10.36 -25.61
CA PHE A 97 23.04 -10.20 -24.74
C PHE A 97 24.30 -10.79 -25.39
N LYS A 98 25.51 -10.48 -24.92
CA LYS A 98 26.73 -11.24 -25.26
C LYS A 98 27.55 -11.44 -23.99
N LEU A 99 27.67 -12.68 -23.56
CA LEU A 99 28.47 -13.08 -22.41
C LEU A 99 29.89 -13.42 -22.88
N PHE A 100 30.95 -12.94 -22.23
CA PHE A 100 32.31 -13.36 -22.57
C PHE A 100 32.93 -14.12 -21.38
N LEU A 101 33.29 -15.39 -21.58
CA LEU A 101 33.88 -16.24 -20.55
C LEU A 101 35.36 -16.53 -20.84
N PRO A 102 36.34 -16.05 -20.06
CA PRO A 102 37.73 -16.42 -20.28
C PRO A 102 37.94 -17.93 -20.07
N SER A 103 38.80 -18.58 -20.87
CA SER A 103 39.15 -19.99 -20.65
C SER A 103 40.22 -20.12 -19.56
N ALA A 104 40.18 -21.24 -18.84
CA ALA A 104 41.05 -21.54 -17.70
C ALA A 104 42.56 -21.35 -18.00
N MET A 105 43.30 -20.78 -17.04
CA MET A 105 44.76 -20.89 -17.02
C MET A 105 45.18 -22.38 -16.97
N PRO A 106 46.28 -22.77 -17.62
CA PRO A 106 46.75 -24.15 -17.58
C PRO A 106 47.27 -24.46 -16.17
N MET A 107 46.57 -25.34 -15.44
CA MET A 107 47.11 -25.92 -14.21
C MET A 107 48.11 -27.03 -14.56
N ALA A 108 49.36 -26.87 -14.12
CA ALA A 108 50.34 -27.95 -14.09
C ALA A 108 50.01 -28.97 -12.98
N PRO A 109 50.32 -30.27 -13.16
CA PRO A 109 49.93 -31.30 -12.20
C PRO A 109 50.99 -31.46 -11.11
N SER A 110 50.71 -31.02 -9.89
CA SER A 110 51.23 -31.70 -8.69
C SER A 110 50.58 -31.19 -7.40
N THR A 111 50.08 -32.16 -6.63
CA THR A 111 49.92 -32.16 -5.17
C THR A 111 48.75 -31.38 -4.58
N ILE A 112 47.72 -32.14 -4.20
CA ILE A 112 46.70 -31.76 -3.22
C ILE A 112 47.42 -31.44 -1.90
N LYS A 113 47.43 -30.16 -1.52
CA LYS A 113 47.46 -29.75 -0.11
C LYS A 113 46.29 -28.81 0.11
N THR A 114 45.53 -29.14 1.14
CA THR A 114 44.44 -28.37 1.74
C THR A 114 44.85 -26.89 1.84
N LEU A 115 44.12 -26.01 1.15
CA LEU A 115 44.25 -24.57 1.26
C LEU A 115 42.89 -24.02 1.65
N GLU A 116 42.84 -23.47 2.85
CA GLU A 116 41.77 -22.65 3.39
C GLU A 116 41.46 -21.51 2.41
N HIS A 117 40.19 -21.13 2.35
CA HIS A 117 39.67 -20.05 1.50
C HIS A 117 40.49 -18.76 1.66
N PRO A 118 41.10 -18.21 0.59
CA PRO A 118 41.44 -16.80 0.60
C PRO A 118 40.13 -16.04 0.36
N ILE A 119 39.71 -15.29 1.37
CA ILE A 119 38.86 -14.12 1.17
C ILE A 119 39.63 -13.23 0.19
N ILE A 120 39.05 -12.99 -0.99
CA ILE A 120 39.60 -12.03 -1.93
C ILE A 120 39.35 -10.66 -1.32
N ASP A 121 40.42 -10.01 -0.84
CA ASP A 121 40.40 -8.60 -0.43
C ASP A 121 39.92 -7.73 -1.59
N SER A 122 38.95 -6.86 -1.29
CA SER A 122 38.22 -6.01 -2.23
C SER A 122 38.98 -4.77 -2.73
N GLU A 123 40.31 -4.72 -2.60
CA GLU A 123 41.06 -3.45 -2.74
C GLU A 123 41.74 -3.21 -4.11
N THR A 124 41.42 -3.98 -5.15
CA THR A 124 41.95 -3.70 -6.51
C THR A 124 40.86 -3.77 -7.58
N THR A 125 39.80 -2.98 -7.40
CA THR A 125 38.91 -2.66 -8.54
C THR A 125 39.51 -1.47 -9.30
N ASP A 126 39.79 -1.69 -10.59
CA ASP A 126 40.25 -0.65 -11.52
C ASP A 126 39.31 0.56 -11.43
N PRO A 127 39.80 1.77 -11.07
CA PRO A 127 38.96 2.97 -10.96
C PRO A 127 38.17 3.28 -12.24
N GLN A 128 38.70 2.91 -13.41
CA GLN A 128 38.00 3.08 -14.68
C GLN A 128 36.80 2.14 -14.79
N LEU A 129 36.94 0.90 -14.30
CA LEU A 129 35.84 -0.08 -14.27
C LEU A 129 34.75 0.35 -13.29
N THR A 130 35.12 0.84 -12.10
CA THR A 130 34.16 1.34 -11.11
C THR A 130 33.41 2.57 -11.62
N SER A 131 34.11 3.51 -12.27
CA SER A 131 33.47 4.68 -12.89
C SER A 131 32.56 4.31 -14.06
N ALA A 132 32.94 3.31 -14.86
CA ALA A 132 32.11 2.82 -15.96
C ALA A 132 30.84 2.14 -15.44
N LEU A 133 30.95 1.33 -14.38
CA LEU A 133 29.80 0.70 -13.72
C LEU A 133 28.85 1.71 -13.10
N GLU A 134 29.37 2.79 -12.51
CA GLU A 134 28.55 3.83 -11.90
C GLU A 134 27.80 4.66 -12.95
N LEU A 135 28.48 5.11 -14.01
CA LEU A 135 27.85 5.82 -15.13
C LEU A 135 26.73 4.98 -15.76
N TRP A 136 27.03 3.70 -15.90
CA TRP A 136 26.11 2.72 -16.44
C TRP A 136 24.89 2.50 -15.54
N ARG A 137 25.09 2.44 -14.22
CA ARG A 137 24.01 2.31 -13.23
C ARG A 137 23.07 3.51 -13.29
N GLN A 138 23.63 4.72 -13.40
CA GLN A 138 22.86 5.95 -13.53
C GLN A 138 22.03 5.97 -14.81
N GLU A 139 22.61 5.54 -15.94
CA GLU A 139 21.90 5.45 -17.21
C GLU A 139 20.77 4.40 -17.16
N ALA A 140 21.00 3.26 -16.51
CA ALA A 140 19.97 2.25 -16.31
C ALA A 140 18.78 2.81 -15.49
N TYR A 141 19.04 3.52 -14.39
CA TYR A 141 17.98 4.17 -13.61
C TYR A 141 17.22 5.21 -14.44
N ARG A 142 17.94 6.08 -15.17
CA ARG A 142 17.34 7.08 -16.05
C ARG A 142 16.40 6.45 -17.09
N MET A 143 16.77 5.30 -17.65
CA MET A 143 15.95 4.57 -18.63
C MET A 143 14.73 3.90 -17.99
N ILE A 144 14.85 3.39 -16.77
CA ILE A 144 13.72 2.84 -16.01
C ILE A 144 12.72 3.95 -15.70
N ASP A 145 13.18 5.08 -15.17
CA ASP A 145 12.34 6.23 -14.84
C ASP A 145 11.61 6.74 -16.10
N HIS A 146 12.33 6.87 -17.22
CA HIS A 146 11.73 7.27 -18.50
C HIS A 146 10.67 6.29 -19.00
N TYR A 147 10.89 4.98 -18.84
CA TYR A 147 9.90 3.97 -19.23
C TYR A 147 8.67 4.00 -18.34
N CYS A 148 8.84 4.13 -17.01
CA CYS A 148 7.75 4.27 -16.06
C CYS A 148 6.90 5.52 -16.36
N GLU A 149 7.53 6.65 -16.65
CA GLU A 149 6.82 7.88 -17.01
C GLU A 149 6.05 7.69 -18.32
N LYS A 150 6.68 7.10 -19.34
CA LYS A 150 6.00 6.80 -20.61
C LYS A 150 4.78 5.88 -20.43
N LYS A 151 4.89 4.84 -19.58
CA LYS A 151 3.76 3.93 -19.30
C LYS A 151 2.67 4.61 -18.49
N ARG A 152 3.03 5.52 -17.61
CA ARG A 152 2.08 6.38 -16.89
C ARG A 152 1.32 7.30 -17.85
N GLU A 153 2.01 7.93 -18.80
CA GLU A 153 1.38 8.75 -19.85
C GLU A 153 0.42 7.92 -20.72
N GLU A 154 0.85 6.76 -21.23
CA GLU A 154 0.00 5.84 -22.00
C GLU A 154 -1.27 5.43 -21.21
N PHE A 155 -1.15 5.20 -19.91
CA PHE A 155 -2.29 4.87 -19.04
C PHE A 155 -3.25 6.06 -18.84
N ILE A 156 -2.73 7.28 -18.69
CA ILE A 156 -3.54 8.50 -18.58
C ILE A 156 -4.33 8.74 -19.88
N GLU A 157 -3.69 8.58 -21.04
CA GLU A 157 -4.35 8.71 -22.35
C GLU A 157 -5.47 7.68 -22.50
N LEU A 158 -5.21 6.40 -22.19
CA LEU A 158 -6.21 5.34 -22.25
C LEU A 158 -7.42 5.63 -21.35
N ARG A 159 -7.20 6.20 -20.16
CA ARG A 159 -8.28 6.58 -19.23
C ARG A 159 -9.10 7.75 -19.78
N HIS A 160 -8.46 8.74 -20.40
CA HIS A 160 -9.14 9.87 -21.01
C HIS A 160 -9.99 9.42 -22.22
N GLU A 161 -9.48 8.48 -23.03
CA GLU A 161 -10.25 7.85 -24.12
C GLU A 161 -11.47 7.09 -23.59
N GLN A 162 -11.32 6.32 -22.50
CA GLN A 162 -12.44 5.60 -21.88
C GLN A 162 -13.50 6.56 -21.31
N GLN A 163 -13.08 7.66 -20.67
CA GLN A 163 -14.01 8.66 -20.12
C GLN A 163 -14.77 9.42 -21.22
N THR A 164 -14.11 9.69 -22.35
CA THR A 164 -14.75 10.35 -23.51
C THR A 164 -15.64 9.41 -24.32
N ALA A 165 -15.36 8.09 -24.29
CA ALA A 165 -16.19 7.07 -24.95
C ALA A 165 -17.50 6.76 -24.19
N VAL A 166 -17.55 7.01 -22.89
CA VAL A 166 -18.80 6.91 -22.11
C VAL A 166 -19.66 8.14 -22.40
N LYS A 167 -20.64 7.99 -23.30
CA LYS A 167 -21.70 9.00 -23.47
C LYS A 167 -22.29 9.32 -22.10
N PRO A 168 -22.42 10.62 -21.73
CA PRO A 168 -23.01 11.00 -20.46
C PRO A 168 -24.46 10.55 -20.47
N THR A 169 -24.72 9.41 -19.84
CA THR A 169 -26.08 9.05 -19.46
C THR A 169 -26.41 10.03 -18.36
N THR A 170 -27.23 11.03 -18.67
CA THR A 170 -27.73 12.00 -17.71
C THR A 170 -28.58 11.25 -16.70
N MET A 171 -27.93 10.68 -15.68
CA MET A 171 -28.61 10.32 -14.45
C MET A 171 -28.97 11.65 -13.80
N GLN A 172 -30.21 12.10 -14.03
CA GLN A 172 -30.84 13.05 -13.12
C GLN A 172 -30.97 12.34 -11.78
N SER A 173 -29.93 12.43 -10.95
CA SER A 173 -30.05 12.18 -9.53
C SER A 173 -30.96 13.27 -8.97
N ILE A 174 -32.23 12.92 -8.80
CA ILE A 174 -33.16 13.71 -8.01
C ILE A 174 -32.72 13.55 -6.56
N PHE A 175 -31.77 14.38 -6.12
CA PHE A 175 -31.56 14.59 -4.71
C PHE A 175 -32.74 15.39 -4.19
N SER A 176 -33.70 14.70 -3.60
CA SER A 176 -34.71 15.34 -2.76
C SER A 176 -33.98 15.97 -1.57
N PRO A 177 -34.09 17.29 -1.34
CA PRO A 177 -33.58 17.89 -0.11
C PRO A 177 -34.24 17.20 1.07
N LEU A 178 -33.44 16.85 2.10
CA LEU A 178 -33.96 16.34 3.35
C LEU A 178 -34.92 17.41 3.92
N THR A 179 -36.22 17.11 3.96
CA THR A 179 -37.22 18.00 4.58
C THR A 179 -37.01 17.97 6.08
N ILE A 180 -36.18 18.89 6.57
CA ILE A 180 -36.01 19.12 8.01
C ILE A 180 -37.05 20.13 8.44
N ASP A 181 -37.69 19.82 9.56
CA ASP A 181 -38.66 20.67 10.24
C ASP A 181 -38.06 22.06 10.51
N ASN A 182 -38.57 23.06 9.79
CA ASN A 182 -38.05 24.44 9.80
C ASN A 182 -38.30 25.16 11.13
N ASP A 183 -39.09 24.57 12.04
CA ASP A 183 -39.40 25.16 13.34
C ASP A 183 -38.31 24.92 14.40
N LYS A 184 -37.18 24.28 14.04
CA LYS A 184 -36.09 23.95 15.00
C LYS A 184 -34.69 24.42 14.61
N ILE A 185 -34.47 25.11 13.49
CA ILE A 185 -33.13 25.59 13.09
C ILE A 185 -33.18 26.93 12.34
N TYR A 186 -32.44 27.94 12.82
CA TYR A 186 -32.20 29.21 12.13
C TYR A 186 -30.89 29.18 11.32
N PHE A 187 -30.94 29.66 10.07
CA PHE A 187 -29.75 29.95 9.26
C PHE A 187 -29.64 31.47 9.02
N ARG A 188 -28.48 32.05 9.32
CA ARG A 188 -28.11 33.38 8.81
C ARG A 188 -26.99 33.21 7.77
N SER A 189 -27.39 33.09 6.51
CA SER A 189 -26.48 33.13 5.36
C SER A 189 -26.11 34.59 5.07
N ASN A 190 -24.83 34.92 5.16
CA ASN A 190 -24.30 36.11 4.47
C ASN A 190 -23.68 35.63 3.15
N ARG A 191 -24.37 35.90 2.05
CA ARG A 191 -23.90 35.61 0.69
C ARG A 191 -22.77 36.56 0.31
N SER A 192 -21.63 36.01 -0.07
CA SER A 192 -20.93 36.42 -1.29
C SER A 192 -19.80 35.44 -1.63
N ALA A 193 -20.05 34.62 -2.65
CA ALA A 193 -19.10 34.00 -3.59
C ALA A 193 -17.77 33.44 -3.04
N SER A 194 -17.72 32.12 -2.81
CA SER A 194 -16.55 31.29 -3.09
C SER A 194 -17.00 29.84 -3.36
N LYS A 195 -16.18 29.10 -4.10
CA LYS A 195 -16.48 27.79 -4.71
C LYS A 195 -17.19 26.84 -3.74
N ASN A 196 -18.29 26.27 -4.22
CA ASN A 196 -19.30 25.53 -3.48
C ASN A 196 -18.74 24.34 -2.69
N ILE A 197 -18.46 24.54 -1.41
CA ILE A 197 -18.56 23.48 -0.41
C ILE A 197 -20.05 23.32 -0.12
N LEU A 198 -20.57 22.08 -0.14
CA LEU A 198 -21.94 21.78 0.26
C LEU A 198 -22.22 22.44 1.62
N PRO A 199 -23.40 23.06 1.84
CA PRO A 199 -23.70 23.69 3.12
C PRO A 199 -23.64 22.62 4.23
N PHE A 200 -22.65 22.71 5.10
CA PHE A 200 -22.55 21.83 6.27
C PHE A 200 -23.83 21.96 7.09
N GLN A 201 -24.55 20.85 7.24
CA GLN A 201 -25.77 20.82 8.00
C GLN A 201 -25.46 20.59 9.47
N LYS A 202 -25.70 21.61 10.31
CA LYS A 202 -25.66 21.45 11.77
C LYS A 202 -26.82 20.56 12.19
N ILE A 203 -26.53 19.34 12.63
CA ILE A 203 -27.52 18.47 13.26
C ILE A 203 -27.63 18.91 14.73
N GLY A 204 -28.83 19.28 15.19
CA GLY A 204 -29.06 19.81 16.53
C GLY A 204 -28.70 18.79 17.62
N THR A 205 -27.76 19.15 18.50
CA THR A 205 -27.19 18.30 19.55
C THR A 205 -27.50 18.77 20.96
N GLU A 206 -28.62 19.50 21.17
CA GLU A 206 -28.94 20.14 22.45
C GLU A 206 -29.14 19.16 23.64
N ALA A 207 -29.17 17.85 23.41
CA ALA A 207 -29.26 16.82 24.45
C ALA A 207 -27.98 15.96 24.64
N LEU A 208 -26.88 16.24 23.92
CA LEU A 208 -25.65 15.42 23.97
C LEU A 208 -24.59 15.95 24.93
N LEU A 209 -25.01 16.72 25.93
CA LEU A 209 -24.13 17.45 26.82
C LEU A 209 -23.52 16.51 27.88
N GLU A 210 -22.17 16.47 27.85
CA GLU A 210 -21.24 16.31 28.97
C GLU A 210 -20.45 15.01 29.15
N GLN A 211 -20.69 13.92 28.42
CA GLN A 211 -19.92 12.68 28.70
C GLN A 211 -19.38 11.94 27.46
N ASN A 212 -18.04 11.85 27.46
CA ASN A 212 -17.15 10.87 26.83
C ASN A 212 -16.75 11.03 25.35
N HIS A 213 -15.53 10.55 25.12
CA HIS A 213 -14.80 10.37 23.86
C HIS A 213 -15.69 9.67 22.83
N GLY A 214 -16.43 10.48 22.09
CA GLY A 214 -17.44 10.02 21.18
C GLY A 214 -16.85 9.52 19.87
N CYS A 215 -16.92 8.21 19.63
CA CYS A 215 -16.64 7.64 18.31
C CYS A 215 -17.92 7.66 17.46
N ILE A 216 -17.76 7.88 16.16
CA ILE A 216 -18.83 7.86 15.17
C ILE A 216 -18.34 7.19 13.91
N ALA A 217 -19.19 6.36 13.31
CA ALA A 217 -18.95 5.76 12.01
C ALA A 217 -20.20 5.88 11.14
N ALA A 218 -20.01 5.96 9.83
CA ALA A 218 -21.10 6.09 8.87
C ALA A 218 -20.94 5.11 7.72
N ASN A 219 -22.07 4.71 7.15
CA ASN A 219 -22.15 4.15 5.81
C ASN A 219 -23.23 4.89 5.01
N GLU A 220 -23.53 4.43 3.80
CA GLU A 220 -24.51 5.07 2.92
C GLU A 220 -25.93 5.16 3.50
N GLN A 221 -26.27 4.38 4.52
CA GLN A 221 -27.62 4.24 5.05
C GLN A 221 -27.76 4.55 6.54
N HIS A 222 -26.67 4.41 7.30
CA HIS A 222 -26.70 4.40 8.75
C HIS A 222 -25.53 5.16 9.37
N PHE A 223 -25.78 5.71 10.55
CA PHE A 223 -24.74 6.19 11.46
C PHE A 223 -24.73 5.34 12.73
N LEU A 224 -23.53 5.02 13.20
CA LEU A 224 -23.30 4.35 14.46
C LEU A 224 -22.58 5.31 15.41
N ILE A 225 -23.17 5.58 16.56
CA ILE A 225 -22.68 6.59 17.50
C ILE A 225 -22.70 6.02 18.92
N ILE A 226 -21.60 6.17 19.66
CA ILE A 226 -21.56 5.89 21.10
C ILE A 226 -21.97 7.13 21.89
N GLN A 227 -22.96 6.99 22.78
CA GLN A 227 -23.45 8.06 23.65
C GLN A 227 -23.82 7.48 25.01
N ALA A 228 -23.20 7.99 26.08
CA ALA A 228 -23.45 7.55 27.46
C ALA A 228 -23.47 6.02 27.62
N ASP A 229 -22.44 5.35 27.09
CA ASP A 229 -22.27 3.89 27.10
C ASP A 229 -23.39 3.12 26.38
N ILE A 230 -24.09 3.76 25.44
CA ILE A 230 -25.06 3.12 24.55
C ILE A 230 -24.65 3.35 23.10
N LEU A 231 -24.50 2.26 22.35
CA LEU A 231 -24.22 2.26 20.93
C LEU A 231 -25.53 2.41 20.16
N PHE A 232 -25.76 3.60 19.58
CA PHE A 232 -26.97 3.93 18.85
C PHE A 232 -26.78 3.83 17.33
N LEU A 233 -27.76 3.19 16.69
CA LEU A 233 -27.86 3.11 15.23
C LEU A 233 -28.95 4.08 14.73
N TYR A 234 -28.59 4.94 13.79
CA TYR A 234 -29.48 5.90 13.14
C TYR A 234 -29.61 5.59 11.66
N LYS A 235 -30.74 5.96 11.03
CA LYS A 235 -30.96 5.88 9.58
C LYS A 235 -31.33 7.25 9.06
N HIS A 236 -30.32 8.07 8.76
CA HIS A 236 -30.37 9.45 8.21
C HIS A 236 -31.42 10.40 8.80
N SER A 237 -31.99 10.03 9.94
CA SER A 237 -33.14 10.66 10.58
C SER A 237 -33.05 10.40 12.07
N TRP A 238 -33.65 11.31 12.83
CA TRP A 238 -33.85 11.19 14.27
C TRP A 238 -35.30 10.78 14.52
N PRO A 239 -35.60 9.94 15.53
CA PRO A 239 -34.75 9.39 16.61
C PRO A 239 -33.88 8.16 16.22
N PRO A 240 -33.02 7.62 17.11
CA PRO A 240 -32.28 6.38 16.82
C PRO A 240 -33.23 5.20 16.53
N ILE A 241 -32.83 4.32 15.62
CA ILE A 241 -33.56 3.10 15.30
C ILE A 241 -33.42 2.09 16.43
N ARG A 242 -32.20 1.94 16.94
CA ARG A 242 -31.84 1.00 18.01
C ARG A 242 -30.71 1.54 18.86
N GLY A 243 -30.65 1.07 20.10
CA GLY A 243 -29.54 1.28 21.02
C GLY A 243 -29.14 -0.06 21.64
N LEU A 244 -27.84 -0.30 21.78
CA LEU A 244 -27.28 -1.43 22.51
C LEU A 244 -26.43 -0.92 23.67
N PRO A 245 -26.60 -1.43 24.90
CA PRO A 245 -25.65 -1.14 25.98
C PRO A 245 -24.24 -1.56 25.58
N TRP A 246 -23.27 -0.69 25.84
CA TRP A 246 -21.86 -0.92 25.55
C TRP A 246 -21.12 -1.28 26.83
N THR A 247 -20.48 -2.46 26.83
CA THR A 247 -19.79 -3.02 28.01
C THR A 247 -18.34 -3.41 27.74
N TYR A 248 -17.77 -2.99 26.60
CA TYR A 248 -16.46 -3.45 26.11
C TYR A 248 -15.34 -2.41 26.31
N GLY A 249 -15.49 -1.50 27.27
CA GLY A 249 -14.49 -0.49 27.61
C GLY A 249 -14.52 0.75 26.70
N GLU A 250 -13.42 1.48 26.61
CA GLU A 250 -13.32 2.63 25.72
C GLU A 250 -13.27 2.19 24.25
N ILE A 251 -13.98 2.90 23.37
CA ILE A 251 -13.90 2.71 21.92
C ILE A 251 -12.81 3.63 21.39
N TYR A 252 -11.72 3.04 20.87
CA TYR A 252 -10.64 3.80 20.24
C TYR A 252 -11.02 4.26 18.83
N ASP A 253 -11.71 3.39 18.08
CA ASP A 253 -12.09 3.68 16.71
C ASP A 253 -13.33 2.92 16.25
N MET A 254 -14.04 3.49 15.27
CA MET A 254 -15.12 2.83 14.56
C MET A 254 -15.09 3.22 13.10
N PHE A 255 -15.29 2.25 12.21
CA PHE A 255 -15.38 2.52 10.78
C PHE A 255 -16.24 1.48 10.07
N TRP A 256 -16.71 1.82 8.88
CA TRP A 256 -17.48 0.92 8.03
C TRP A 256 -16.56 0.02 7.21
N CYS A 257 -16.84 -1.29 7.23
CA CYS A 257 -16.17 -2.26 6.37
C CYS A 257 -17.10 -2.73 5.25
N SER A 258 -16.89 -2.20 4.05
CA SER A 258 -17.75 -2.51 2.89
C SER A 258 -17.72 -3.99 2.49
N ALA A 259 -16.57 -4.65 2.57
CA ALA A 259 -16.45 -6.08 2.26
C ALA A 259 -17.18 -6.99 3.25
N LEU A 260 -17.33 -6.58 4.50
CA LEU A 260 -18.10 -7.32 5.51
C LEU A 260 -19.57 -6.88 5.57
N ASP A 261 -19.93 -5.75 4.94
CA ASP A 261 -21.22 -5.08 5.10
C ASP A 261 -21.57 -4.83 6.59
N GLN A 262 -20.55 -4.47 7.38
CA GLN A 262 -20.62 -4.32 8.83
C GLN A 262 -19.74 -3.17 9.32
N PHE A 263 -20.09 -2.60 10.48
CA PHE A 263 -19.21 -1.67 11.19
C PHE A 263 -18.17 -2.46 11.98
N ILE A 264 -16.91 -2.02 11.96
CA ILE A 264 -15.86 -2.53 12.84
C ILE A 264 -15.69 -1.56 13.99
N LEU A 265 -15.60 -2.10 15.21
CA LEU A 265 -15.37 -1.36 16.44
C LEU A 265 -14.09 -1.88 17.09
N ILE A 266 -13.20 -0.95 17.42
CA ILE A 266 -11.94 -1.22 18.11
C ILE A 266 -12.06 -0.68 19.52
N SER A 267 -11.95 -1.57 20.51
CA SER A 267 -11.94 -1.22 21.94
C SER A 267 -10.68 -1.74 22.62
N GLU A 268 -10.47 -1.38 23.89
CA GLU A 268 -9.28 -1.71 24.67
C GLU A 268 -8.79 -3.17 24.57
N GLN A 269 -9.72 -4.12 24.46
CA GLN A 269 -9.38 -5.55 24.44
C GLN A 269 -10.14 -6.33 23.36
N HIS A 270 -10.95 -5.65 22.55
CA HIS A 270 -11.86 -6.31 21.63
C HIS A 270 -11.85 -5.65 20.26
N LEU A 271 -11.82 -6.51 19.25
CA LEU A 271 -12.18 -6.15 17.89
C LEU A 271 -13.55 -6.76 17.62
N LEU A 272 -14.56 -5.92 17.40
CA LEU A 272 -15.95 -6.34 17.22
C LEU A 272 -16.46 -5.92 15.85
N VAL A 273 -17.43 -6.66 15.34
CA VAL A 273 -18.27 -6.25 14.22
C VAL A 273 -19.70 -6.00 14.70
N PHE A 274 -20.31 -4.94 14.18
CA PHE A 274 -21.71 -4.61 14.38
C PHE A 274 -22.45 -4.70 13.05
N ASP A 275 -23.47 -5.57 13.00
CA ASP A 275 -24.36 -5.70 11.86
C ASP A 275 -25.55 -4.74 12.00
N ALA A 276 -25.63 -3.77 11.08
CA ALA A 276 -26.69 -2.77 11.08
C ALA A 276 -28.10 -3.35 10.85
N LYS A 277 -28.22 -4.50 10.16
CA LYS A 277 -29.51 -5.14 9.84
C LYS A 277 -30.07 -5.88 11.04
N THR A 278 -29.22 -6.63 11.74
CA THR A 278 -29.62 -7.43 12.91
C THR A 278 -29.50 -6.65 14.22
N ALA A 279 -28.69 -5.59 14.22
CA ALA A 279 -28.21 -4.87 15.40
C ALA A 279 -27.61 -5.83 16.44
N GLN A 280 -26.71 -6.68 15.97
CA GLN A 280 -25.96 -7.61 16.79
C GLN A 280 -24.46 -7.27 16.76
N LEU A 281 -23.82 -7.48 17.90
CA LEU A 281 -22.37 -7.41 18.06
C LEU A 281 -21.81 -8.83 18.08
N SER A 282 -20.72 -9.04 17.37
CA SER A 282 -19.94 -10.28 17.46
C SER A 282 -18.44 -9.99 17.39
N PRO A 283 -17.58 -10.85 17.96
CA PRO A 283 -16.14 -10.71 17.81
C PRO A 283 -15.69 -10.80 16.34
N LEU A 284 -14.73 -9.97 15.96
CA LEU A 284 -14.01 -10.11 14.71
C LEU A 284 -12.85 -11.09 14.91
N LEU A 285 -12.96 -12.28 14.31
CA LEU A 285 -11.95 -13.32 14.45
C LEU A 285 -10.75 -13.03 13.55
N LEU A 286 -9.63 -12.65 14.15
CA LEU A 286 -8.34 -12.57 13.47
C LEU A 286 -7.60 -13.92 13.55
N PRO A 287 -6.79 -14.27 12.55
CA PRO A 287 -5.98 -15.49 12.57
C PRO A 287 -4.87 -15.45 13.63
N ASP A 288 -4.38 -14.26 13.95
CA ASP A 288 -3.45 -14.03 15.05
C ASP A 288 -4.23 -13.81 16.34
N ASN A 289 -3.66 -14.16 17.51
CA ASN A 289 -4.32 -13.91 18.79
C ASN A 289 -4.44 -12.39 19.04
N PRO A 290 -5.64 -11.79 18.86
CA PRO A 290 -5.81 -10.34 18.91
C PRO A 290 -5.52 -9.77 20.30
N GLU A 291 -5.63 -10.59 21.36
CA GLU A 291 -5.36 -10.17 22.73
C GLU A 291 -3.92 -9.69 22.94
N THR A 292 -3.01 -10.03 22.03
CA THR A 292 -1.60 -9.62 22.11
C THR A 292 -1.29 -8.33 21.34
N ILE A 293 -2.18 -7.91 20.43
CA ILE A 293 -1.94 -6.77 19.54
C ILE A 293 -2.88 -5.64 19.91
N ASN A 294 -2.32 -4.54 20.42
CA ASN A 294 -3.09 -3.36 20.81
C ASN A 294 -3.42 -2.49 19.59
N PHE A 295 -4.46 -2.89 18.85
CA PHE A 295 -5.00 -2.11 17.74
C PHE A 295 -5.66 -0.83 18.25
N TYR A 296 -5.42 0.27 17.55
CA TYR A 296 -5.98 1.58 17.89
C TYR A 296 -7.03 2.04 16.89
N GLY A 297 -6.82 1.74 15.62
CA GLY A 297 -7.71 2.18 14.55
C GLY A 297 -7.56 1.36 13.28
N GLY A 298 -8.36 1.69 12.28
CA GLY A 298 -8.28 1.00 11.00
C GLY A 298 -9.13 1.61 9.89
N THR A 299 -8.98 1.03 8.70
CA THR A 299 -9.82 1.35 7.54
C THR A 299 -9.89 0.14 6.60
N CYS A 300 -10.72 0.20 5.57
CA CYS A 300 -10.77 -0.83 4.53
C CYS A 300 -10.73 -0.24 3.11
N ILE A 301 -10.18 -1.00 2.17
CA ILE A 301 -10.21 -0.70 0.73
C ILE A 301 -10.57 -1.99 0.00
N GLY A 302 -11.79 -2.03 -0.56
CA GLY A 302 -12.33 -3.26 -1.13
C GLY A 302 -12.28 -4.40 -0.12
N ASN A 303 -11.65 -5.51 -0.50
CA ASN A 303 -11.51 -6.70 0.34
C ASN A 303 -10.26 -6.66 1.24
N VAL A 304 -9.64 -5.51 1.46
CA VAL A 304 -8.43 -5.39 2.28
C VAL A 304 -8.74 -4.54 3.50
N LEU A 305 -8.46 -5.10 4.68
CA LEU A 305 -8.58 -4.45 5.97
C LEU A 305 -7.20 -4.02 6.46
N TYR A 306 -7.07 -2.77 6.85
CA TYR A 306 -5.86 -2.19 7.41
C TYR A 306 -6.14 -1.85 8.88
N LEU A 307 -5.40 -2.47 9.80
CA LEU A 307 -5.45 -2.17 11.23
C LEU A 307 -4.11 -1.63 11.67
N PHE A 308 -4.09 -0.58 12.49
CA PHE A 308 -2.84 -0.01 12.99
C PHE A 308 -2.78 -0.02 14.51
N THR A 309 -1.56 -0.16 15.04
CA THR A 309 -1.31 -0.25 16.48
C THR A 309 -1.12 1.11 17.12
N TRP A 310 -1.39 1.21 18.43
CA TRP A 310 -1.08 2.41 19.21
C TRP A 310 0.40 2.44 19.60
N GLY A 311 0.99 3.63 19.58
CA GLY A 311 2.33 3.90 20.14
C GLY A 311 3.35 4.32 19.09
N TRP A 312 4.46 4.88 19.57
CA TRP A 312 5.59 5.30 18.74
C TRP A 312 6.15 4.11 17.94
N GLY A 313 6.43 4.31 16.65
CA GLY A 313 6.76 3.23 15.74
C GLY A 313 5.57 2.35 15.36
N SER A 314 4.38 2.94 15.27
CA SER A 314 3.13 2.23 14.95
C SER A 314 3.29 1.32 13.73
N SER A 315 2.70 0.12 13.81
CA SER A 315 2.66 -0.85 12.71
C SER A 315 1.31 -0.85 12.01
N ILE A 316 1.27 -1.25 10.73
CA ILE A 316 0.03 -1.54 10.00
C ILE A 316 -0.02 -3.03 9.65
N HIS A 317 -1.09 -3.67 10.09
CA HIS A 317 -1.43 -5.05 9.78
C HIS A 317 -2.47 -5.07 8.66
N VAL A 318 -2.15 -5.80 7.59
CA VAL A 318 -2.97 -5.87 6.38
C VAL A 318 -3.58 -7.25 6.27
N TYR A 319 -4.91 -7.31 6.31
CA TYR A 319 -5.68 -8.53 6.21
C TYR A 319 -6.47 -8.55 4.90
N GLU A 320 -6.51 -9.69 4.21
CA GLU A 320 -7.43 -9.91 3.09
C GLU A 320 -8.72 -10.55 3.63
N ILE A 321 -9.86 -9.97 3.27
CA ILE A 321 -11.21 -10.43 3.60
C ILE A 321 -11.66 -11.37 2.48
N ARG A 322 -11.65 -12.68 2.77
CA ARG A 322 -12.23 -13.72 1.91
C ARG A 322 -13.39 -14.39 2.65
N SER A 323 -13.43 -15.72 2.68
CA SER A 323 -14.29 -16.47 3.60
C SER A 323 -13.82 -16.36 5.06
N MET A 324 -12.54 -16.09 5.27
CA MET A 324 -11.90 -15.80 6.56
C MET A 324 -10.91 -14.66 6.38
N LEU A 325 -10.57 -13.97 7.47
CA LEU A 325 -9.51 -12.97 7.49
C LEU A 325 -8.15 -13.65 7.42
N GLU A 326 -7.33 -13.25 6.45
CA GLU A 326 -5.98 -13.77 6.26
C GLU A 326 -4.97 -12.62 6.39
N LEU A 327 -4.04 -12.72 7.35
CA LEU A 327 -2.95 -11.76 7.45
C LEU A 327 -2.03 -11.87 6.23
N LYS A 328 -1.90 -10.80 5.47
CA LYS A 328 -1.04 -10.74 4.28
C LYS A 328 0.30 -10.12 4.54
N ARG A 329 0.31 -9.06 5.34
CA ARG A 329 1.52 -8.27 5.55
C ARG A 329 1.42 -7.48 6.85
N VAL A 330 2.56 -7.29 7.49
CA VAL A 330 2.74 -6.32 8.56
C VAL A 330 3.80 -5.33 8.11
N TYR A 331 3.44 -4.05 8.08
CA TYR A 331 4.37 -2.95 7.90
C TYR A 331 4.80 -2.46 9.29
N GLN A 332 6.10 -2.51 9.55
CA GLN A 332 6.72 -2.07 10.80
C GLN A 332 7.70 -0.93 10.52
N SER A 333 8.00 -0.13 11.54
CA SER A 333 9.02 0.91 11.45
C SER A 333 10.30 0.41 10.76
N PRO A 334 10.85 1.16 9.78
CA PRO A 334 10.60 2.58 9.52
C PRO A 334 9.47 2.88 8.51
N PHE A 335 8.64 1.92 8.15
CA PHE A 335 7.53 2.12 7.20
C PHE A 335 6.22 1.57 7.76
N PRO A 336 5.11 2.33 7.79
CA PRO A 336 4.92 3.67 7.21
C PRO A 336 5.43 4.82 8.10
N CYS A 337 5.84 4.51 9.33
CA CYS A 337 6.26 5.47 10.35
C CYS A 337 7.62 5.09 10.93
N THR A 338 8.44 6.08 11.26
CA THR A 338 9.68 5.86 12.02
C THR A 338 9.38 5.55 13.49
N THR A 339 10.42 5.18 14.25
CA THR A 339 10.29 4.85 15.68
C THR A 339 9.86 6.02 16.56
N ASP A 340 9.97 7.26 16.06
CA ASP A 340 9.59 8.52 16.71
C ASP A 340 8.34 9.15 16.11
N GLU A 341 7.60 8.40 15.29
CA GLU A 341 6.33 8.76 14.69
C GLU A 341 5.21 7.85 15.22
N LEU A 342 3.99 8.39 15.31
CA LEU A 342 2.77 7.72 15.78
C LEU A 342 1.66 7.93 14.75
N ILE A 343 0.96 6.86 14.36
CA ILE A 343 -0.27 6.96 13.57
C ILE A 343 -1.41 7.36 14.50
N MET A 344 -1.93 8.56 14.31
CA MET A 344 -3.08 9.10 15.07
C MET A 344 -4.41 8.67 14.46
N HIS A 345 -4.46 8.58 13.13
CA HIS A 345 -5.65 8.21 12.38
C HIS A 345 -5.29 7.65 11.01
N CYS A 346 -6.12 6.75 10.49
CA CYS A 346 -6.00 6.23 9.14
C CYS A 346 -7.39 6.16 8.51
N THR A 347 -7.50 6.57 7.26
CA THR A 347 -8.71 6.43 6.46
C THR A 347 -8.33 6.15 5.02
N SER A 348 -9.32 5.88 4.17
CA SER A 348 -9.08 5.52 2.79
C SER A 348 -10.12 6.10 1.83
N ASN A 349 -9.73 6.11 0.57
CA ASN A 349 -10.65 6.09 -0.57
C ASN A 349 -10.31 4.85 -1.43
N TYR A 350 -10.84 4.78 -2.64
CA TYR A 350 -10.59 3.65 -3.53
C TYR A 350 -9.14 3.54 -4.06
N GLN A 351 -8.31 4.57 -3.88
CA GLN A 351 -6.98 4.68 -4.51
C GLN A 351 -5.82 4.84 -3.51
N ALA A 352 -6.09 5.33 -2.30
CA ALA A 352 -5.08 5.79 -1.37
C ALA A 352 -5.47 5.60 0.09
N LEU A 353 -4.44 5.51 0.94
CA LEU A 353 -4.53 5.55 2.39
C LEU A 353 -4.03 6.90 2.89
N ALA A 354 -4.89 7.64 3.58
CA ALA A 354 -4.50 8.87 4.25
C ALA A 354 -4.25 8.59 5.74
N MET A 355 -3.08 8.96 6.22
CA MET A 355 -2.67 8.77 7.61
C MET A 355 -2.31 10.10 8.25
N VAL A 356 -2.87 10.37 9.42
CA VAL A 356 -2.43 11.47 10.28
C VAL A 356 -1.30 10.95 11.16
N ILE A 357 -0.11 11.52 10.98
CA ILE A 357 1.11 11.14 11.71
C ILE A 357 1.47 12.25 12.68
N LYS A 358 1.79 11.87 13.92
CA LYS A 358 2.37 12.76 14.94
C LYS A 358 3.83 12.38 15.15
N THR A 359 4.73 13.37 15.21
CA THR A 359 6.13 13.15 15.58
C THR A 359 6.35 13.38 17.07
N CYS A 360 7.48 12.90 17.61
CA CYS A 360 7.87 13.16 18.99
C CYS A 360 8.17 14.64 19.30
N GLN A 361 8.35 15.48 18.26
CA GLN A 361 8.44 16.93 18.36
C GLN A 361 7.08 17.63 18.26
N ASP A 362 5.99 16.88 18.41
CA ASP A 362 4.62 17.39 18.36
C ASP A 362 4.25 18.02 16.99
N GLU A 363 4.93 17.62 15.91
CA GLU A 363 4.54 18.00 14.56
C GLU A 363 3.46 17.04 14.04
N ILE A 364 2.47 17.58 13.33
CA ILE A 364 1.39 16.79 12.73
C ILE A 364 1.51 16.83 11.21
N TYR A 365 1.46 15.67 10.59
CA TYR A 365 1.49 15.50 9.15
C TYR A 365 0.24 14.75 8.67
N LEU A 366 -0.29 15.13 7.52
CA LEU A 366 -1.13 14.25 6.72
C LEU A 366 -0.27 13.64 5.62
N ASN A 367 -0.13 12.32 5.65
CA ASN A 367 0.60 11.58 4.64
C ASN A 367 -0.38 10.76 3.80
N LEU A 368 -0.16 10.73 2.48
CA LEU A 368 -0.94 9.92 1.56
C LEU A 368 -0.07 8.79 1.01
N TYR A 369 -0.58 7.56 1.07
CA TYR A 369 0.16 6.37 0.68
C TYR A 369 -0.61 5.54 -0.35
N SER A 370 0.14 4.85 -1.19
CA SER A 370 -0.35 3.77 -2.02
C SER A 370 -0.73 2.55 -1.16
N PRO A 371 -1.95 2.01 -1.29
CA PRO A 371 -2.41 0.87 -0.49
C PRO A 371 -1.70 -0.44 -0.83
N THR A 372 -1.08 -0.53 -2.01
CA THR A 372 -0.46 -1.76 -2.52
C THR A 372 0.96 -1.95 -2.00
N ASN A 373 1.77 -0.89 -2.01
CA ASN A 373 3.19 -0.94 -1.67
C ASN A 373 3.58 -0.03 -0.49
N MET A 374 2.64 0.73 0.08
CA MET A 374 2.88 1.75 1.12
C MET A 374 3.91 2.80 0.69
N GLU A 375 4.05 3.05 -0.60
CA GLU A 375 4.82 4.18 -1.12
C GLU A 375 4.05 5.47 -0.84
N ARG A 376 4.74 6.47 -0.28
CA ARG A 376 4.12 7.75 0.06
C ARG A 376 4.02 8.62 -1.19
N PHE A 377 2.81 8.98 -1.58
CA PHE A 377 2.55 9.93 -2.67
C PHE A 377 2.97 11.35 -2.28
N TRP A 378 2.55 11.82 -1.10
CA TRP A 378 2.93 13.12 -0.57
C TRP A 378 2.80 13.17 0.96
N SER A 379 3.38 14.23 1.53
CA SER A 379 3.34 14.54 2.96
C SER A 379 3.09 16.04 3.12
N LEU A 380 2.07 16.39 3.88
CA LEU A 380 1.72 17.77 4.20
C LEU A 380 1.82 18.00 5.71
N LYS A 381 2.72 18.89 6.13
CA LYS A 381 2.77 19.36 7.51
C LYS A 381 1.55 20.24 7.80
N LEU A 382 0.79 19.90 8.84
CA LEU A 382 -0.39 20.64 9.26
C LEU A 382 -0.02 21.62 10.36
N ASP A 383 -0.39 22.89 10.18
CA ASP A 383 -0.28 23.92 11.22
C ASP A 383 -1.44 23.76 12.22
N LEU A 384 -1.26 22.79 13.12
CA LEU A 384 -2.18 22.40 14.17
C LEU A 384 -1.44 22.39 15.51
N VAL A 385 -2.15 22.77 16.57
CA VAL A 385 -1.69 22.56 17.94
C VAL A 385 -1.77 21.06 18.22
N ALA A 386 -0.62 20.46 18.54
CA ALA A 386 -0.60 19.10 19.06
C ALA A 386 -1.27 19.11 20.43
N GLY A 387 -2.44 18.48 20.51
CA GLY A 387 -3.10 18.20 21.76
C GLY A 387 -3.30 16.71 21.97
N HIS A 388 -4.13 16.40 22.97
CA HIS A 388 -4.44 15.02 23.35
C HIS A 388 -5.65 14.45 22.60
N ARG A 389 -6.42 15.29 21.89
CA ARG A 389 -7.64 14.81 21.21
C ARG A 389 -7.32 14.26 19.83
N ASN A 390 -8.12 13.27 19.44
CA ASN A 390 -7.92 12.56 18.18
C ASN A 390 -8.18 13.49 16.99
N ILE A 391 -7.11 13.78 16.25
CA ILE A 391 -7.19 14.41 14.94
C ILE A 391 -7.72 13.35 13.98
N ARG A 392 -8.82 13.64 13.29
CA ARG A 392 -9.48 12.73 12.36
C ARG A 392 -9.34 13.24 10.94
N CYS A 393 -9.34 12.34 9.97
CA CYS A 393 -9.37 12.70 8.57
C CYS A 393 -10.38 11.85 7.79
N CYS A 394 -10.83 12.35 6.64
CA CYS A 394 -11.72 11.64 5.72
C CYS A 394 -11.48 12.06 4.27
N SER A 395 -11.92 11.22 3.34
CA SER A 395 -11.95 11.58 1.92
C SER A 395 -13.19 12.41 1.59
N VAL A 396 -13.04 13.34 0.65
CA VAL A 396 -14.11 14.21 0.14
C VAL A 396 -14.09 14.17 -1.38
N ASN A 397 -15.26 13.94 -2.00
CA ASN A 397 -15.40 13.86 -3.47
C ASN A 397 -14.39 12.89 -4.11
N ASP A 398 -14.17 11.74 -3.47
CA ASP A 398 -13.26 10.64 -3.84
C ASP A 398 -11.76 10.96 -3.89
N ASN A 399 -11.32 12.22 -4.00
CA ASN A 399 -9.90 12.55 -4.20
C ASN A 399 -9.35 13.59 -3.21
N ASP A 400 -10.18 14.48 -2.70
CA ASP A 400 -9.76 15.48 -1.71
C ASP A 400 -9.83 14.88 -0.30
N TRP A 401 -9.26 15.60 0.66
CA TRP A 401 -9.19 15.19 2.05
C TRP A 401 -9.64 16.31 2.98
N MET A 402 -10.34 15.93 4.05
CA MET A 402 -10.60 16.82 5.17
C MET A 402 -9.90 16.31 6.42
N VAL A 403 -9.35 17.22 7.20
CA VAL A 403 -8.78 16.95 8.52
C VAL A 403 -9.49 17.81 9.56
N ILE A 404 -9.95 17.18 10.64
CA ILE A 404 -10.60 17.83 11.76
C ILE A 404 -9.66 17.75 12.96
N SER A 405 -9.33 18.91 13.53
CA SER A 405 -8.56 19.01 14.77
C SER A 405 -9.39 19.69 15.85
N PRO A 406 -9.93 18.91 16.82
CA PRO A 406 -10.70 19.47 17.93
C PRO A 406 -9.92 20.49 18.76
N ASP A 407 -8.64 20.21 19.05
CA ASP A 407 -7.81 21.08 19.90
C ASP A 407 -7.49 22.42 19.22
N SER A 408 -7.34 22.42 17.88
CA SER A 408 -7.14 23.65 17.11
C SER A 408 -8.44 24.28 16.63
N SER A 409 -9.59 23.70 17.00
CA SER A 409 -10.91 24.09 16.52
C SER A 409 -10.98 24.32 15.00
N SER A 410 -10.31 23.45 14.23
CA SER A 410 -10.03 23.66 12.81
C SER A 410 -10.52 22.50 11.95
N LEU A 411 -11.07 22.84 10.79
CA LEU A 411 -11.39 21.96 9.67
C LEU A 411 -10.50 22.38 8.48
N ILE A 412 -9.66 21.47 8.02
CA ILE A 412 -8.68 21.71 6.95
C ILE A 412 -9.09 20.91 5.73
N HIS A 413 -9.26 21.56 4.58
CA HIS A 413 -9.50 20.91 3.29
C HIS A 413 -8.20 20.90 2.49
N ILE A 414 -7.82 19.72 2.02
CA ILE A 414 -6.59 19.41 1.32
C ILE A 414 -6.95 18.78 -0.02
N SER A 415 -6.30 19.19 -1.11
CA SER A 415 -6.55 18.63 -2.44
C SER A 415 -5.98 17.22 -2.59
N ALA A 416 -6.35 16.55 -3.66
CA ALA A 416 -5.77 15.27 -4.06
C ALA A 416 -4.23 15.29 -4.19
N GLU A 417 -3.67 16.44 -4.57
CA GLU A 417 -2.23 16.66 -4.76
C GLU A 417 -1.50 17.04 -3.47
N GLY A 418 -2.21 17.13 -2.34
CA GLY A 418 -1.61 17.47 -1.04
C GLY A 418 -1.47 18.97 -0.80
N GLU A 419 -2.22 19.80 -1.52
CA GLU A 419 -2.21 21.26 -1.34
C GLU A 419 -3.31 21.70 -0.35
N LEU A 420 -2.98 22.66 0.52
CA LEU A 420 -3.99 23.27 1.40
C LEU A 420 -4.97 24.11 0.57
N VAL A 421 -6.22 23.67 0.47
CA VAL A 421 -7.28 24.38 -0.27
C VAL A 421 -7.95 25.41 0.62
N ASN A 422 -8.34 25.03 1.84
CA ASN A 422 -9.05 25.91 2.76
C ASN A 422 -8.83 25.48 4.22
N LYS A 423 -8.93 26.43 5.14
CA LYS A 423 -8.93 26.19 6.58
C LYS A 423 -10.07 27.00 7.21
N ILE A 424 -10.99 26.30 7.85
CA ILE A 424 -12.14 26.88 8.54
C ILE A 424 -11.94 26.65 10.03
N THR A 425 -12.09 27.71 10.83
CA THR A 425 -12.16 27.58 12.29
C THR A 425 -13.61 27.54 12.73
N TYR A 426 -13.89 26.81 13.81
CA TYR A 426 -15.23 26.70 14.39
C TYR A 426 -15.21 26.99 15.89
N ASP A 427 -16.33 27.49 16.41
CA ASP A 427 -16.56 27.73 17.82
C ASP A 427 -18.08 27.57 18.08
N PRO A 428 -18.53 26.65 18.96
CA PRO A 428 -17.74 25.76 19.82
C PRO A 428 -17.10 24.59 19.08
N VAL A 429 -16.08 23.98 19.72
CA VAL A 429 -15.48 22.72 19.28
C VAL A 429 -16.58 21.63 19.24
N PRO A 430 -16.83 20.99 18.09
CA PRO A 430 -17.77 19.90 18.03
C PRO A 430 -17.18 18.73 18.83
N TRP A 431 -18.01 18.14 19.68
CA TRP A 431 -17.65 16.93 20.42
C TRP A 431 -17.40 15.73 19.50
N TYR A 432 -18.08 15.72 18.35
CA TYR A 432 -18.00 14.67 17.34
C TYR A 432 -17.64 15.30 16.00
N GLY A 433 -16.56 14.82 15.37
CA GLY A 433 -16.29 15.06 13.95
C GLY A 433 -16.73 13.85 13.15
N ILE A 434 -17.64 14.03 12.20
CA ILE A 434 -18.06 12.98 11.27
C ILE A 434 -17.17 13.07 10.03
N SER A 435 -16.59 11.93 9.64
CA SER A 435 -16.02 11.68 8.33
C SER A 435 -17.10 11.30 7.32
#